data_AF-A0A6I5X040-F1
#
_entry.id   AF-A0A6I5X040-F1
#
_cell.length_a   1.000
_cell.length_b   1.000
_cell.length_c   1.000
_cell.angle_alpha   90.00
_cell.angle_beta   90.00
_cell.angle_gamma   90.00
#
_symmetry.space_group_name_H-M   'P 1'
#
loop_
_entity.id
_entity.type
_entity.pdbx_description
1 polymer ?
#
loop_
_entity_poly.entity_id
_entity_poly.type
_entity_poly.pdbx_seq_one_letter_code
_entity_poly.pdbx_strand_id
1 'polypeptide(L)'
;MSISNIEYYRKRIEEESRRAASETDPSVRHVHRSLVKMYRNRLQAEELRAELLPSSAAQRPNTGVDLARRDTYTPSTSRVPTASA
;
A
#
# COMPACT_ATOMS: atom_id res chain seq x y z
N MET A 1 25.68 -15.64 -3.24
CA MET A 1 25.43 -14.20 -3.03
C MET A 1 23.94 -13.95 -3.25
N SER A 2 23.23 -13.45 -2.22
CA SER A 2 21.82 -13.07 -2.35
C SER A 2 21.75 -11.61 -2.80
N ILE A 3 21.05 -11.33 -3.89
CA ILE A 3 20.75 -9.96 -4.32
C ILE A 3 19.74 -9.34 -3.33
N SER A 4 19.95 -8.08 -2.96
CA SER A 4 18.97 -7.35 -2.15
C SER A 4 17.72 -6.99 -2.97
N ASN A 5 16.56 -6.87 -2.34
CA ASN A 5 15.32 -6.48 -3.04
C ASN A 5 15.47 -5.14 -3.79
N ILE A 6 16.22 -4.20 -3.21
CA ILE A 6 16.53 -2.89 -3.80
C ILE A 6 17.31 -3.07 -5.12
N GLU A 7 18.39 -3.86 -5.11
CA GLU A 7 19.17 -4.15 -6.31
C GLU A 7 18.37 -4.94 -7.35
N TYR A 8 17.53 -5.88 -6.90
CA TYR A 8 16.62 -6.62 -7.77
C TYR A 8 15.69 -5.66 -8.53
N TYR A 9 15.00 -4.76 -7.82
CA TYR A 9 14.07 -3.83 -8.47
C TYR A 9 14.78 -2.81 -9.36
N ARG A 10 15.96 -2.30 -8.97
CA ARG A 10 16.77 -1.42 -9.83
C ARG A 10 17.14 -2.10 -11.15
N LYS A 11 17.62 -3.35 -11.10
CA LYS A 11 17.97 -4.12 -12.29
C LYS A 11 16.77 -4.37 -13.20
N ARG A 12 15.60 -4.68 -12.63
CA ARG A 12 14.36 -4.89 -13.41
C ARG A 12 13.85 -3.60 -14.04
N ILE A 13 13.96 -2.46 -13.36
CA ILE A 13 13.62 -1.15 -13.93
C ILE A 13 14.50 -0.85 -15.14
N GLU A 14 15.81 -1.06 -15.03
CA GLU A 14 16.75 -0.85 -16.13
C GLU A 14 16.43 -1.75 -17.33
N GLU A 15 16.24 -3.05 -17.07
CA GLU A 15 15.94 -4.04 -18.09
C GLU A 15 14.64 -3.72 -18.84
N GLU A 16 13.55 -3.45 -18.13
CA GLU A 16 12.25 -3.16 -18.73
C GLU A 16 12.23 -1.79 -19.42
N SER A 17 13.00 -0.81 -18.91
CA SER A 17 13.16 0.50 -19.59
C SER A 17 13.88 0.34 -20.92
N ARG A 18 14.93 -0.49 -20.97
CA ARG A 18 15.64 -0.81 -22.21
C ARG A 18 14.73 -1.53 -23.21
N ARG A 19 13.97 -2.54 -22.74
CA ARG A 19 12.99 -3.25 -23.59
C ARG A 19 11.94 -2.29 -24.15
N ALA A 20 11.39 -1.39 -23.32
CA ALA A 20 10.45 -0.37 -23.76
C ALA A 20 11.04 0.60 -24.82
N ALA A 21 12.34 0.88 -24.76
CA ALA A 21 13.02 1.76 -25.70
C ALA A 21 13.28 1.09 -27.05
N SER A 22 13.56 -0.23 -27.07
CA SER A 22 13.75 -1.00 -28.30
C SER A 22 12.45 -1.55 -28.91
N GLU A 23 11.35 -1.53 -28.15
CA GLU A 23 10.07 -2.11 -28.59
C GLU A 23 9.34 -1.21 -29.59
N THR A 24 9.00 -1.78 -30.74
CA THR A 24 8.30 -1.12 -31.83
C THR A 24 6.79 -1.20 -31.64
N ASP A 25 6.27 -2.31 -31.11
CA ASP A 25 4.85 -2.50 -30.85
C ASP A 25 4.38 -1.57 -29.70
N PRO A 26 3.40 -0.68 -29.94
CA PRO A 26 2.94 0.27 -28.93
C PRO A 26 2.27 -0.38 -27.72
N SER A 27 1.59 -1.51 -27.91
CA SER A 27 0.92 -2.25 -26.84
C SER A 27 1.95 -2.94 -25.95
N VAL A 28 2.93 -3.61 -26.55
CA VAL A 28 4.01 -4.26 -25.79
C VAL A 28 4.87 -3.23 -25.06
N ARG A 29 5.20 -2.11 -25.72
CA ARG A 29 5.89 -0.99 -25.10
C ARG A 29 5.12 -0.40 -23.92
N HIS A 30 3.78 -0.32 -24.00
CA HIS A 30 2.94 0.11 -22.89
C HIS A 30 3.08 -0.84 -21.69
N VAL A 31 3.08 -2.16 -21.92
CA VAL A 31 3.28 -3.15 -20.86
C VAL A 31 4.63 -2.95 -20.17
N HIS A 32 5.72 -2.82 -20.91
CA HIS A 32 7.05 -2.57 -20.34
C HIS A 32 7.09 -1.28 -19.50
N ARG A 33 6.47 -0.19 -19.97
CA ARG A 33 6.35 1.06 -19.19
C ARG A 33 5.54 0.88 -17.91
N SER A 34 4.47 0.10 -17.94
CA SER A 34 3.66 -0.22 -16.76
C SER A 34 4.43 -1.06 -15.75
N LEU A 35 5.24 -2.03 -16.21
CA LEU A 35 6.16 -2.78 -15.35
C LEU A 35 7.20 -1.88 -14.70
N VAL A 36 7.81 -0.95 -15.44
CA VAL A 36 8.75 0.04 -14.88
C VAL A 36 8.10 0.86 -13.77
N LYS A 37 6.86 1.34 -13.95
CA LYS A 37 6.13 2.07 -12.90
C LYS A 37 5.90 1.20 -11.66
N MET A 38 5.46 -0.03 -11.85
CA MET A 38 5.24 -0.97 -10.74
C MET A 38 6.54 -1.21 -9.95
N TYR A 39 7.65 -1.48 -10.63
CA TYR A 39 8.93 -1.72 -9.96
C TYR A 39 9.47 -0.47 -9.26
N ARG A 40 9.25 0.74 -9.80
CA ARG A 40 9.61 1.98 -9.09
C ARG A 40 8.84 2.14 -7.78
N ASN A 41 7.53 1.87 -7.79
CA ASN A 41 6.72 1.93 -6.57
C ASN A 41 7.19 0.91 -5.52
N ARG A 42 7.56 -0.31 -5.96
CA ARG A 42 8.11 -1.34 -5.08
C ARG A 42 9.50 -0.95 -4.55
N LEU A 43 10.36 -0.40 -5.39
CA LEU A 43 11.69 0.09 -5.00
C LEU A 43 11.58 1.17 -3.92
N GLN A 44 10.69 2.16 -4.09
CA GLN A 44 10.47 3.19 -3.08
C GLN A 44 9.99 2.63 -1.74
N ALA A 45 9.10 1.63 -1.75
CA ALA A 45 8.64 0.98 -0.52
C ALA A 45 9.78 0.23 0.20
N GLU A 46 10.66 -0.45 -0.53
CA GLU A 46 11.83 -1.13 0.04
C GLU A 46 12.88 -0.13 0.54
N GLU A 47 13.12 0.96 -0.19
CA GLU A 47 14.03 2.04 0.22
C GLU A 47 13.55 2.69 1.52
N LEU A 48 12.26 3.04 1.63
CA LEU A 48 11.67 3.55 2.87
C LEU A 48 11.78 2.55 4.02
N ARG A 49 11.54 1.26 3.76
CA ARG A 49 11.67 0.22 4.78
C ARG A 49 13.11 0.07 5.27
N ALA A 50 14.09 0.14 4.36
CA ALA A 50 15.49 0.08 4.69
C ALA A 50 15.96 1.32 5.47
N GLU A 51 15.43 2.49 5.14
CA GLU A 51 15.72 3.76 5.80
C GLU A 51 15.17 3.83 7.24
N LEU A 52 14.05 3.17 7.51
CA LEU A 52 13.49 3.00 8.87
C LEU A 52 14.26 1.98 9.74
N LEU A 53 15.16 1.18 9.14
CA LEU A 53 15.86 0.09 9.81
C LEU A 53 17.17 0.45 10.55
N PRO A 54 17.63 1.72 10.63
CA PRO A 54 18.56 2.09 11.68
C PRO A 54 18.22 3.43 12.37
N SER A 55 17.06 3.51 13.05
CA SER A 55 16.84 4.28 14.30
C SER A 55 15.40 4.12 14.80
N SER A 56 15.11 3.00 15.49
CA SER A 56 13.87 2.87 16.28
C SER A 56 14.03 1.86 17.43
N ALA A 57 15.13 1.99 18.17
CA ALA A 57 15.22 1.54 19.56
C ALA A 57 14.77 2.63 20.55
N ALA A 58 14.26 3.78 20.09
CA ALA A 58 13.76 4.82 20.97
C ALA A 58 12.52 5.48 20.36
N GLN A 59 11.53 5.74 21.21
CA GLN A 59 10.29 6.48 20.97
C GLN A 59 9.10 5.68 20.41
N ARG A 60 8.59 4.77 21.26
CA ARG A 60 7.15 4.78 21.53
C ARG A 60 6.87 5.86 22.58
N PRO A 61 6.23 7.00 22.25
CA PRO A 61 5.44 7.70 23.24
C PRO A 61 4.05 7.07 23.25
N ASN A 62 3.75 6.39 24.36
CA ASN A 62 2.37 6.27 24.82
C ASN A 62 1.86 7.69 25.11
N THR A 63 0.96 8.18 24.28
CA THR A 63 0.02 9.26 24.58
C THR A 63 -1.27 8.82 23.90
N GLY A 64 -2.20 8.17 24.60
CA GLY A 64 -2.96 8.80 25.67
C GLY A 64 -4.09 9.63 25.06
N VAL A 65 -5.02 8.98 24.35
CA VAL A 65 -6.37 9.51 24.09
C VAL A 65 -7.36 8.41 24.45
N ASP A 66 -7.53 8.25 25.77
CA ASP A 66 -8.81 7.89 26.35
C ASP A 66 -9.70 9.17 26.38
N LEU A 67 -11.02 9.01 26.57
CA LEU A 67 -12.14 9.98 26.45
C LEU A 67 -12.69 10.15 25.02
N ALA A 68 -13.96 9.86 24.71
CA ALA A 68 -15.17 9.54 25.48
C ALA A 68 -16.14 8.81 24.51
N ARG A 69 -16.75 7.66 24.84
CA ARG A 69 -17.96 7.43 25.65
C ARG A 69 -19.17 8.30 25.25
N ARG A 70 -20.29 7.61 24.94
CA ARG A 70 -21.66 8.05 24.57
C ARG A 70 -21.81 8.27 23.05
N ASP A 71 -22.67 7.55 22.33
CA ASP A 71 -24.07 7.31 22.64
C ASP A 71 -24.55 5.88 22.35
N THR A 72 -25.26 5.41 23.36
CA THR A 72 -26.25 4.34 23.35
C THR A 72 -27.29 4.58 22.24
N TYR A 73 -27.46 3.63 21.32
CA TYR A 73 -28.75 3.48 20.62
C TYR A 73 -29.28 2.08 20.91
N THR A 74 -30.16 2.03 21.90
CA THR A 74 -31.04 0.91 22.23
C THR A 74 -31.95 0.59 21.03
N PRO A 75 -32.07 -0.68 20.59
CA PRO A 75 -33.13 -1.07 19.68
C PRO A 75 -34.46 -0.99 20.42
N SER A 76 -35.23 0.06 20.16
CA SER A 76 -36.58 0.20 20.71
C SER A 76 -37.49 -0.84 20.07
N THR A 77 -37.85 -1.84 20.86
CA THR A 77 -38.91 -2.79 20.55
C THR A 77 -40.25 -2.08 20.77
N SER A 78 -40.98 -1.78 19.70
CA SER A 78 -42.38 -1.40 19.80
C SER A 78 -43.25 -2.43 19.07
N ARG A 79 -43.98 -3.19 19.88
CA ARG A 79 -45.03 -4.14 19.50
C ARG A 79 -46.28 -3.37 19.04
N VAL A 80 -46.78 -3.72 17.85
CA VAL A 80 -48.18 -3.91 17.33
C VAL A 80 -49.34 -3.01 17.85
N PRO A 81 -50.34 -2.67 17.00
CA PRO A 81 -51.40 -3.64 16.72
C PRO A 81 -51.99 -3.66 15.29
N THR A 82 -52.59 -4.81 15.01
CA THR A 82 -53.53 -5.15 13.93
C THR A 82 -54.72 -4.18 13.85
N ALA A 83 -55.15 -3.82 12.64
CA ALA A 83 -56.56 -3.52 12.31
C ALA A 83 -56.79 -3.63 10.79
N SER A 84 -57.80 -4.40 10.41
CA SER A 84 -58.28 -4.69 9.07
C SER A 84 -59.01 -3.50 8.40
N ALA A 85 -59.02 -3.50 7.07
CA ALA A 85 -60.21 -3.27 6.25
C ALA A 85 -60.00 -3.93 4.87
#